data_AF-A0A934CBM2-F1
#
_entry.id   AF-A0A934CBM2-F1
#
_cell.length_a   1.000
_cell.length_b   1.000
_cell.length_c   1.000
_cell.angle_alpha   90.00
_cell.angle_beta   90.00
_cell.angle_gamma   90.00
#
_symmetry.space_group_name_H-M   'P 1'
#
loop_
_entity.id
_entity.type
_entity.pdbx_description
1 polymer ?
#
loop_
_entity_poly.entity_id
_entity_poly.type
_entity_poly.pdbx_seq_one_letter_code
_entity_poly.pdbx_strand_id
1 'polypeptide(L)'
;MFQTVSPQQIFDPRFWQVSEDNAAYWLAQLRKADWQYLLTFIDVKLPVKTKKQAMAEAALQHYEFVVCERRGDVWQLWTELRQTHRLLLIQFRHSESDWSRGMAEFVHLGKGEPLGFVNIAGRLFCRVK
;
A
#
# COMPACT_ATOMS: atom_id res chain seq x y z
N MET A 1 -5.91 12.50 4.37
CA MET A 1 -4.71 13.27 3.96
C MET A 1 -3.58 12.29 3.66
N PHE A 2 -2.70 12.61 2.71
CA PHE A 2 -1.53 11.76 2.43
C PHE A 2 -0.53 11.83 3.59
N GLN A 3 -0.01 10.68 4.00
CA GLN A 3 0.98 10.53 5.06
C GLN A 3 2.25 9.86 4.51
N THR A 4 3.39 10.35 4.96
CA THR A 4 4.66 9.63 4.86
C THR A 4 4.74 8.64 6.02
N VAL A 5 5.25 7.43 5.74
CA VAL A 5 5.40 6.38 6.76
C VAL A 5 6.88 6.14 6.98
N SER A 6 7.30 6.20 8.24
CA SER A 6 8.65 5.85 8.66
C SER A 6 8.79 4.33 8.75
N PRO A 7 9.92 3.74 8.35
CA PRO A 7 10.20 2.32 8.52
C PRO A 7 10.04 1.83 9.96
N GLN A 8 10.34 2.68 10.96
CA GLN A 8 10.21 2.33 12.37
C GLN A 8 8.77 1.99 12.76
N GLN A 9 7.77 2.67 12.16
CA GLN A 9 6.35 2.40 12.41
C GLN A 9 5.92 0.99 11.95
N ILE A 10 6.74 0.35 11.11
CA ILE A 10 6.49 -1.00 10.57
C ILE A 10 7.36 -2.06 11.27
N PHE A 11 8.63 -1.77 11.52
CA PHE A 11 9.60 -2.78 11.96
C PHE A 11 10.02 -2.69 13.42
N ASP A 12 9.71 -1.59 14.14
CA ASP A 12 10.03 -1.43 15.56
C ASP A 12 8.74 -1.51 16.41
N PRO A 13 8.61 -2.53 17.28
CA PRO A 13 7.43 -2.72 18.13
C PRO A 13 7.02 -1.50 18.97
N ARG A 14 7.98 -0.64 19.32
CA ARG A 14 7.73 0.56 20.12
C ARG A 14 6.93 1.63 19.36
N PHE A 15 6.91 1.57 18.04
CA PHE A 15 6.27 2.55 17.16
C PHE A 15 5.13 1.96 16.32
N TRP A 16 4.80 0.68 16.53
CA TRP A 16 3.78 -0.01 15.78
C TRP A 16 2.42 0.70 15.87
N GLN A 17 1.81 0.85 14.70
CA GLN A 17 0.46 1.40 14.56
C GLN A 17 -0.51 0.24 14.45
N VAL A 18 -1.46 0.16 15.39
CA VAL A 18 -2.45 -0.92 15.46
C VAL A 18 -3.82 -0.53 14.90
N SER A 19 -4.01 0.75 14.57
CA SER A 19 -5.25 1.24 13.95
C SER A 19 -5.23 1.03 12.44
N GLU A 20 -6.34 0.51 11.92
CA GLU A 20 -6.61 0.35 10.48
C GLU A 20 -6.69 1.69 9.74
N ASP A 21 -6.87 2.81 10.45
CA ASP A 21 -6.86 4.16 9.87
C ASP A 21 -5.42 4.64 9.54
N ASN A 22 -4.40 3.91 10.01
CA ASN A 22 -3.00 4.25 9.78
C ASN A 22 -2.41 3.45 8.63
N ALA A 23 -1.77 4.11 7.67
CA ALA A 23 -1.11 3.44 6.54
C ALA A 23 -0.04 2.43 6.99
N ALA A 24 0.68 2.71 8.08
CA ALA A 24 1.73 1.84 8.58
C ALA A 24 1.18 0.46 9.01
N TYR A 25 -0.05 0.41 9.53
CA TYR A 25 -0.73 -0.83 9.88
C TYR A 25 -0.86 -1.75 8.65
N TRP A 26 -1.38 -1.22 7.54
CA TRP A 26 -1.53 -1.96 6.29
C TRP A 26 -0.19 -2.32 5.65
N LEU A 27 0.76 -1.40 5.66
CA LEU A 27 2.10 -1.62 5.09
C LEU A 27 2.88 -2.72 5.83
N ALA A 28 2.65 -2.91 7.14
CA ALA A 28 3.29 -3.98 7.90
C ALA A 28 2.91 -5.39 7.40
N GLN A 29 1.72 -5.52 6.80
CA GLN A 29 1.19 -6.78 6.27
C GLN A 29 1.81 -7.17 4.93
N LEU A 30 2.45 -6.22 4.22
CA LEU A 30 3.11 -6.50 2.95
C LEU A 30 4.22 -7.53 3.10
N ARG A 31 4.27 -8.51 2.20
CA ARG A 31 5.37 -9.47 2.09
C ARG A 31 6.53 -8.84 1.33
N LYS A 32 7.68 -9.51 1.36
CA LYS A 32 8.88 -9.05 0.62
C LYS A 32 8.61 -8.86 -0.87
N ALA A 33 7.84 -9.76 -1.49
CA ALA A 33 7.46 -9.65 -2.90
C ALA A 33 6.60 -8.41 -3.20
N ASP A 34 5.72 -8.04 -2.26
CA ASP A 34 4.84 -6.87 -2.40
C ASP A 34 5.68 -5.57 -2.32
N TRP A 35 6.69 -5.51 -1.45
CA TRP A 35 7.66 -4.41 -1.43
C TRP A 35 8.51 -4.32 -2.70
N GLN A 36 8.95 -5.47 -3.23
CA GLN A 36 9.65 -5.52 -4.51
C GLN A 36 8.78 -5.00 -5.66
N TYR A 37 7.49 -5.31 -5.64
CA TYR A 37 6.54 -4.80 -6.61
C TYR A 37 6.42 -3.28 -6.53
N LEU A 38 6.29 -2.70 -5.33
CA LEU A 38 6.26 -1.24 -5.14
C LEU A 38 7.49 -0.54 -5.72
N LEU A 39 8.69 -1.11 -5.54
CA LEU A 39 9.92 -0.59 -6.13
C LEU A 39 9.93 -0.71 -7.65
N THR A 40 9.48 -1.85 -8.17
CA THR A 40 9.42 -2.09 -9.62
C THR A 40 8.42 -1.14 -10.30
N PHE A 41 7.31 -0.81 -9.63
CA PHE A 41 6.33 0.15 -10.13
C PHE A 41 6.89 1.56 -10.35
N ILE A 42 7.95 1.94 -9.64
CA ILE A 42 8.68 3.21 -9.81
C ILE A 42 10.05 3.02 -10.46
N ASP A 43 10.25 1.90 -11.16
CA ASP A 43 11.45 1.61 -11.94
C ASP A 43 12.74 1.48 -11.08
N VAL A 44 12.60 1.34 -9.75
CA VAL A 44 13.71 1.09 -8.83
C VAL A 44 14.00 -0.41 -8.76
N LYS A 45 15.23 -0.79 -9.15
CA LYS A 45 15.66 -2.19 -9.15
C LYS A 45 16.60 -2.46 -7.99
N LEU A 46 16.17 -3.30 -7.05
CA LEU A 46 17.02 -3.86 -6.01
C LEU A 46 17.25 -5.35 -6.26
N PRO A 47 18.39 -5.92 -5.83
CA PRO A 47 18.61 -7.36 -5.88
C PRO A 47 17.53 -8.13 -5.10
N VAL A 48 17.07 -9.26 -5.63
CA VAL A 48 16.07 -10.12 -4.95
C VAL A 48 16.56 -10.58 -3.57
N LYS A 49 17.88 -10.67 -3.36
CA LYS A 49 18.48 -11.01 -2.06
C LYS A 49 18.36 -9.91 -1.00
N THR A 50 17.99 -8.67 -1.35
CA THR A 50 17.84 -7.56 -0.41
C THR A 50 16.82 -7.91 0.67
N LYS A 51 17.07 -7.52 1.94
CA LYS A 51 16.16 -7.82 3.06
C LYS A 51 14.85 -7.04 2.92
N LYS A 52 13.75 -7.59 3.45
CA LYS A 52 12.41 -6.95 3.42
C LYS A 52 12.45 -5.51 3.94
N GLN A 53 13.09 -5.30 5.09
CA GLN A 53 13.21 -3.98 5.70
C GLN A 53 13.92 -2.98 4.79
N ALA A 54 15.07 -3.33 4.22
CA ALA A 54 15.80 -2.46 3.29
C ALA A 54 14.99 -2.15 2.01
N MET A 55 14.20 -3.11 1.49
CA MET A 55 13.28 -2.86 0.37
C MET A 55 12.16 -1.88 0.76
N ALA A 56 11.59 -2.06 1.96
CA ALA A 56 10.56 -1.15 2.47
C ALA A 56 11.10 0.25 2.70
N GLU A 57 12.28 0.38 3.32
CA GLU A 57 12.98 1.65 3.51
C GLU A 57 13.18 2.40 2.19
N ALA A 58 13.67 1.71 1.15
CA ALA A 58 13.81 2.29 -0.17
C ALA A 58 12.46 2.70 -0.76
N ALA A 59 11.42 1.86 -0.68
CA ALA A 59 10.11 2.18 -1.23
C ALA A 59 9.48 3.40 -0.53
N LEU A 60 9.52 3.46 0.80
CA LEU A 60 8.90 4.53 1.61
C LEU A 60 9.46 5.92 1.32
N GLN A 61 10.68 6.02 0.78
CA GLN A 61 11.24 7.29 0.34
C GLN A 61 10.45 7.91 -0.82
N HIS A 62 9.86 7.08 -1.68
CA HIS A 62 9.21 7.50 -2.93
C HIS A 62 7.69 7.59 -2.86
N TYR A 63 7.06 7.10 -1.78
CA TYR A 63 5.61 7.05 -1.67
C TYR A 63 5.06 7.88 -0.52
N GLU A 64 3.84 8.35 -0.74
CA GLU A 64 2.92 8.79 0.29
C GLU A 64 1.64 7.98 0.19
N PHE A 65 0.95 7.85 1.33
CA PHE A 65 -0.15 6.90 1.46
C PHE A 65 -1.38 7.58 2.05
N VAL A 66 -2.57 7.10 1.68
CA VAL A 66 -3.80 7.46 2.39
C VAL A 66 -4.70 6.24 2.45
N VAL A 67 -5.24 5.97 3.65
CA VAL A 67 -6.25 4.92 3.83
C VAL A 67 -7.56 5.44 3.25
N CYS A 68 -8.22 4.63 2.43
CA CYS A 68 -9.51 4.92 1.83
C CYS A 68 -10.54 3.96 2.39
N GLU A 69 -11.52 4.47 3.14
CA GLU A 69 -12.58 3.66 3.72
C GLU A 69 -13.50 3.11 2.61
N ARG A 70 -13.87 3.96 1.65
CA ARG A 70 -14.86 3.62 0.62
C ARG A 70 -14.27 3.62 -0.77
N ARG A 71 -14.93 2.87 -1.67
CA ARG A 71 -14.62 2.87 -3.11
C ARG A 71 -14.77 4.26 -3.73
N GLY A 72 -15.74 5.05 -3.26
CA GLY A 72 -15.93 6.43 -3.71
C GLY A 72 -14.70 7.30 -3.46
N ASP A 73 -14.09 7.17 -2.29
CA ASP A 73 -12.91 7.95 -1.89
C ASP A 73 -11.71 7.61 -2.80
N VAL A 74 -11.54 6.33 -3.16
CA VAL A 74 -10.52 5.88 -4.12
C VAL A 74 -10.73 6.52 -5.50
N TRP A 75 -11.95 6.48 -6.03
CA TRP A 75 -12.22 7.02 -7.37
C TRP A 75 -12.13 8.54 -7.42
N GLN A 76 -12.52 9.21 -6.34
CA GLN A 76 -12.34 10.65 -6.20
C GLN A 76 -10.85 11.00 -6.28
N LEU A 77 -10.02 10.42 -5.41
CA LEU A 77 -8.57 10.67 -5.40
C LEU A 77 -7.89 10.30 -6.72
N TRP A 78 -8.28 9.18 -7.34
CA TRP A 78 -7.78 8.80 -8.65
C TRP A 78 -8.10 9.85 -9.71
N THR A 79 -9.34 10.33 -9.76
CA THR A 79 -9.76 11.33 -10.75
C THR A 79 -9.01 12.64 -10.57
N GLU A 80 -8.83 13.08 -9.33
CA GLU A 80 -8.12 14.32 -8.98
C GLU A 80 -6.62 14.25 -9.33
N LEU A 81 -5.96 13.11 -9.09
CA LEU A 81 -4.49 13.05 -9.09
C LEU A 81 -3.87 12.38 -10.31
N ARG A 82 -4.63 11.58 -11.09
CA ARG A 82 -4.07 10.73 -12.18
C ARG A 82 -3.35 11.49 -13.28
N GLN A 83 -3.63 12.78 -13.45
CA GLN A 83 -2.98 13.62 -14.47
C GLN A 83 -1.60 14.11 -14.05
N THR A 84 -1.33 14.16 -12.74
CA THR A 84 -0.13 14.81 -12.18
C THR A 84 0.79 13.84 -11.46
N HIS A 85 0.28 12.68 -11.03
CA HIS A 85 1.05 11.71 -10.24
C HIS A 85 0.95 10.31 -10.82
N ARG A 86 2.02 9.51 -10.60
CA ARG A 86 1.95 8.06 -10.71
C ARG A 86 1.23 7.54 -9.47
N LEU A 87 0.16 6.78 -9.69
CA LEU A 87 -0.75 6.33 -8.64
C LEU A 87 -0.90 4.82 -8.69
N LEU A 88 -1.02 4.22 -7.51
CA LEU A 88 -1.23 2.80 -7.33
C LEU A 88 -2.22 2.60 -6.19
N LEU A 89 -3.04 1.56 -6.28
CA LEU A 89 -3.90 1.15 -5.17
C LEU A 89 -3.46 -0.22 -4.66
N ILE A 90 -3.37 -0.36 -3.35
CA ILE A 90 -3.27 -1.65 -2.68
C ILE A 90 -4.60 -1.91 -1.99
N GLN A 91 -5.30 -2.95 -2.39
CA GLN A 91 -6.48 -3.45 -1.71
C GLN A 91 -6.08 -4.63 -0.84
N PHE A 92 -6.51 -4.64 0.41
CA PHE A 92 -6.24 -5.73 1.34
C PHE A 92 -7.49 -6.59 1.46
N ARG A 93 -7.36 -7.88 1.15
CA ARG A 93 -8.48 -8.85 1.21
C ARG A 93 -8.29 -9.79 2.39
N HIS A 94 -9.32 -10.02 3.18
CA HIS A 94 -9.32 -11.11 4.16
C HIS A 94 -9.34 -12.47 3.45
N SER A 95 -8.55 -13.41 3.97
CA SER A 95 -8.74 -14.81 3.58
C SER A 95 -10.10 -15.29 4.09
N GLU A 96 -10.73 -16.23 3.38
CA GLU A 96 -11.95 -16.90 3.88
C GLU A 96 -11.70 -17.62 5.20
N SER A 97 -10.46 -18.06 5.44
CA SER A 97 -10.04 -18.81 6.63
C SER A 97 -9.30 -17.98 7.69
N ASP A 98 -8.89 -16.75 7.37
CA ASP A 98 -8.14 -15.89 8.28
C ASP A 98 -8.50 -14.41 8.06
N TRP A 99 -9.23 -13.87 9.02
CA TRP A 99 -9.73 -12.49 9.05
C TRP A 99 -8.81 -11.58 9.86
N SER A 100 -7.74 -12.11 10.46
CA SER A 100 -6.80 -11.31 11.25
C SER A 100 -5.80 -10.52 10.40
N ARG A 101 -5.70 -10.85 9.10
CA ARG A 101 -4.76 -10.25 8.15
C ARG A 101 -5.41 -10.01 6.80
N GLY A 102 -5.02 -8.92 6.16
CA GLY A 102 -5.31 -8.59 4.78
C GLY A 102 -4.18 -9.03 3.85
N MET A 103 -4.51 -9.79 2.81
CA MET A 103 -3.62 -10.08 1.70
C MET A 103 -3.64 -8.91 0.71
N ALA A 104 -2.47 -8.39 0.39
CA ALA A 104 -2.33 -7.27 -0.54
C ALA A 104 -2.61 -7.68 -1.99
N GLU A 105 -3.50 -6.93 -2.64
CA GLU A 105 -3.86 -6.99 -4.05
C GLU A 105 -3.54 -5.63 -4.68
N PHE A 106 -2.60 -5.60 -5.62
CA PHE A 106 -2.26 -4.38 -6.34
C PHE A 106 -3.25 -4.17 -7.48
N VAL A 107 -3.92 -3.02 -7.49
CA VAL A 107 -4.95 -2.69 -8.49
C VAL A 107 -4.47 -1.50 -9.34
N HIS A 108 -4.44 -1.71 -10.65
CA HIS A 108 -4.11 -0.69 -11.64
C HIS A 108 -5.38 -0.04 -12.22
N LEU A 109 -5.87 1.01 -11.56
CA LEU A 109 -7.07 1.73 -12.00
C LEU A 109 -6.94 2.30 -13.42
N GLY A 110 -5.74 2.69 -13.85
CA GLY A 110 -5.49 3.16 -15.23
C GLY A 110 -5.65 2.09 -16.31
N LYS A 111 -5.64 0.81 -15.94
CA LYS A 111 -5.89 -0.33 -16.84
C LYS A 111 -7.35 -0.79 -16.80
N GLY A 112 -8.21 -0.09 -16.05
CA GLY A 112 -9.62 -0.47 -15.89
C GLY A 112 -9.83 -1.67 -14.95
N GLU A 113 -8.85 -2.03 -14.13
CA GLU A 113 -9.00 -3.12 -13.16
C GLU A 113 -10.07 -2.78 -12.11
N PRO A 114 -11.00 -3.71 -11.81
CA PRO A 114 -12.09 -3.44 -10.89
C PRO A 114 -11.63 -3.44 -9.43
N LEU A 115 -12.25 -2.58 -8.62
CA LEU A 115 -12.13 -2.67 -7.16
C LEU A 115 -12.89 -3.88 -6.65
N GLY A 116 -12.34 -4.56 -5.64
CA GLY A 116 -13.02 -5.64 -4.96
C GLY A 116 -14.22 -5.15 -4.15
N PHE A 117 -15.23 -6.01 -4.06
CA PHE A 117 -16.52 -5.72 -3.43
C PHE A 117 -16.71 -6.44 -2.09
N VAL A 118 -16.23 -7.68 -1.99
CA VAL A 118 -16.47 -8.57 -0.84
C VAL A 118 -15.13 -8.92 -0.19
N ASN A 119 -15.14 -9.18 1.12
CA ASN A 119 -13.98 -9.55 1.93
C ASN A 119 -12.82 -8.55 1.85
N ILE A 120 -13.12 -7.25 1.68
CA ILE A 120 -12.09 -6.21 1.67
C ILE A 120 -11.87 -5.71 3.08
N ALA A 121 -10.65 -5.92 3.58
CA ALA A 121 -10.16 -5.46 4.86
C ALA A 121 -9.84 -3.97 4.83
N GLY A 122 -9.23 -3.50 3.74
CA GLY A 122 -8.81 -2.10 3.64
C GLY A 122 -8.37 -1.72 2.24
N ARG A 123 -8.22 -0.42 2.00
CA ARG A 123 -7.68 0.13 0.76
C ARG A 123 -6.67 1.21 1.08
N LEU A 124 -5.47 1.04 0.55
CA LEU A 124 -4.37 1.96 0.71
C LEU A 124 -4.04 2.57 -0.64
N PHE A 125 -4.33 3.85 -0.79
CA PHE A 125 -4.03 4.61 -1.99
C PHE A 125 -2.59 5.13 -1.89
N CYS A 126 -1.80 4.84 -2.90
CA CYS A 126 -0.37 5.15 -2.97
C CYS A 126 -0.12 6.21 -4.03
N ARG A 127 0.50 7.31 -3.63
CA ARG A 127 0.97 8.38 -4.51
C ARG A 127 2.48 8.36 -4.55
N VAL A 128 3.06 8.35 -5.75
CA VAL A 128 4.50 8.57 -5.92
C VAL A 128 4.78 10.07 -5.77
N LYS A 129 5.81 10.42 -4.98
CA LYS A 129 6.28 11.80 -4.75
C LYS A 129 6.91 12.44 -5.98
#